data_AF-A0ABD5LMF7-F1
#
_entry.id   AF-A0ABD5LMF7-F1
#
_cell.length_a   1.000
_cell.length_b   1.000
_cell.length_c   1.000
_cell.angle_alpha   90.00
_cell.angle_beta   90.00
_cell.angle_gamma   90.00
#
_symmetry.space_group_name_H-M   'P 1'
#
loop_
_entity.id
_entity.type
_entity.pdbx_description
1 polymer ?
#
loop_
_entity_poly.entity_id
_entity_poly.type
_entity_poly.pdbx_seq_one_letter_code
_entity_poly.pdbx_strand_id
1 'polypeptide(L)'
;MVAWAAWLREWRGIADDVPEGEFEDIVITLDEEEYEVLRISRYDQDIDGDRRVVRTTSRDFDDQVALFTRRTRDLGLVRVITVRGRPRYVLEPGAGALDWAAAVEGVTMRELVESVREGALGRRVSRLVRQRARRGRDLAQARIQALRERLEDAEAETEQLRLELRTMERHLTREREN
;
A
#
# COMPACT_ATOMS: atom_id res chain seq x y z
N MET A 1 2.66 -8.63 -31.74
CA MET A 1 1.50 -8.54 -30.83
C MET A 1 1.06 -9.93 -30.44
N VAL A 2 0.66 -10.12 -29.19
CA VAL A 2 0.27 -11.42 -28.61
C VAL A 2 -1.11 -11.34 -27.98
N ALA A 3 -1.98 -12.30 -28.31
CA ALA A 3 -3.29 -12.40 -27.69
C ALA A 3 -3.18 -12.69 -26.19
N TRP A 4 -4.03 -12.05 -25.37
CA TRP A 4 -4.08 -12.21 -23.92
C TRP A 4 -4.12 -13.67 -23.45
N ALA A 5 -4.89 -14.53 -24.13
CA ALA A 5 -4.99 -15.96 -23.78
C ALA A 5 -3.68 -16.73 -24.06
N ALA A 6 -2.89 -16.32 -25.05
CA ALA A 6 -1.56 -16.87 -25.28
C ALA A 6 -0.58 -16.37 -24.21
N TRP A 7 -0.61 -15.06 -23.90
CA TRP A 7 0.19 -14.47 -22.82
C TRP A 7 0.01 -15.22 -21.50
N LEU A 8 -1.24 -15.46 -21.06
CA LEU A 8 -1.49 -16.14 -19.79
C LEU A 8 -0.95 -17.58 -19.72
N ARG A 9 -0.75 -18.24 -20.87
CA ARG A 9 -0.27 -19.63 -20.93
C ARG A 9 1.25 -19.72 -21.05
N GLU A 10 1.86 -18.83 -21.85
CA GLU A 10 3.25 -18.97 -22.29
C GLU A 10 4.07 -17.68 -22.10
N TRP A 11 3.71 -16.87 -21.10
CA TRP A 11 4.31 -15.54 -20.87
C TRP A 11 5.84 -15.53 -20.93
N ARG A 12 6.50 -16.58 -20.42
CA ARG A 12 7.96 -16.67 -20.38
C ARG A 12 8.57 -16.85 -21.76
N GLY A 13 8.01 -17.72 -22.60
CA GLY A 13 8.50 -17.91 -23.97
C GLY A 13 8.39 -16.62 -24.75
N ILE A 14 7.21 -15.98 -24.67
CA ILE A 14 6.96 -14.67 -25.27
C ILE A 14 7.98 -13.62 -24.79
N ALA A 15 8.21 -13.54 -23.47
CA ALA A 15 9.14 -12.57 -22.90
C ALA A 15 10.61 -12.84 -23.27
N ASP A 16 11.01 -14.10 -23.43
CA ASP A 16 12.35 -14.49 -23.85
C ASP A 16 12.63 -14.13 -25.32
N ASP A 17 11.61 -14.21 -26.17
CA ASP A 17 11.68 -13.92 -27.60
C ASP A 17 11.70 -12.40 -27.92
N VAL A 18 11.38 -11.54 -26.95
CA VAL A 18 11.43 -10.07 -27.14
C VAL A 18 12.88 -9.62 -27.39
N PRO A 19 13.15 -8.92 -28.52
CA PRO A 19 14.47 -8.35 -28.79
C PRO A 19 14.88 -7.30 -27.75
N GLU A 20 16.20 -7.06 -27.64
CA GLU A 20 16.72 -6.03 -26.74
C GLU A 20 16.37 -4.63 -27.27
N GLY A 21 15.89 -3.74 -26.39
CA GLY A 21 15.41 -2.41 -26.75
C GLY A 21 13.99 -2.37 -27.35
N GLU A 22 13.35 -3.54 -27.54
CA GLU A 22 12.00 -3.66 -28.07
C GLU A 22 11.01 -4.11 -26.99
N PHE A 23 9.72 -4.07 -27.34
CA PHE A 23 8.63 -4.50 -26.49
C PHE A 23 7.64 -5.35 -27.31
N GLU A 24 6.99 -6.28 -26.62
CA GLU A 24 5.92 -7.10 -27.18
C GLU A 24 4.58 -6.69 -26.57
N ASP A 25 3.66 -6.30 -27.44
CA ASP A 25 2.32 -5.84 -27.06
C ASP A 25 1.39 -7.02 -26.82
N ILE A 26 0.65 -6.97 -25.72
CA ILE A 26 -0.32 -7.98 -25.31
C ILE A 26 -1.71 -7.38 -25.47
N VAL A 27 -2.51 -7.99 -26.36
CA VAL A 27 -3.79 -7.44 -26.81
C VAL A 27 -4.99 -8.25 -26.34
N ILE A 28 -6.11 -7.56 -26.13
CA ILE A 28 -7.44 -8.17 -25.97
C ILE A 28 -8.33 -7.68 -27.10
N THR A 29 -9.05 -8.60 -27.75
CA THR A 29 -10.07 -8.27 -28.74
C THR A 29 -11.44 -8.18 -28.07
N LEU A 30 -12.16 -7.09 -28.29
CA LEU A 30 -13.54 -6.86 -27.85
C LEU A 30 -14.30 -6.21 -29.00
N ASP A 31 -15.44 -6.79 -29.42
CA ASP A 31 -16.28 -6.28 -30.51
C ASP A 31 -15.48 -5.93 -31.80
N GLU A 32 -14.62 -6.85 -32.23
CA GLU A 32 -13.74 -6.70 -33.41
C GLU A 32 -12.62 -5.64 -33.29
N GLU A 33 -12.52 -4.95 -32.16
CA GLU A 33 -11.46 -3.98 -31.88
C GLU A 33 -10.36 -4.60 -31.00
N GLU A 34 -9.09 -4.32 -31.34
CA GLU A 34 -7.93 -4.78 -30.58
C GLU A 34 -7.42 -3.67 -29.67
N TYR A 35 -7.29 -4.00 -28.39
CA TYR A 35 -6.76 -3.10 -27.37
C TYR A 35 -5.42 -3.61 -26.85
N GLU A 36 -4.38 -2.78 -26.95
CA GLU A 36 -3.09 -2.98 -26.27
C GLU A 36 -3.28 -2.79 -24.76
N VAL A 37 -3.51 -3.88 -24.03
CA VAL A 37 -3.80 -3.80 -22.59
C VAL A 37 -2.55 -3.90 -21.74
N LEU A 38 -1.48 -4.48 -22.27
CA LEU A 38 -0.21 -4.68 -21.59
C LEU A 38 0.93 -4.70 -22.61
N ARG A 39 2.15 -4.49 -22.14
CA ARG A 39 3.36 -4.76 -22.91
C ARG A 39 4.46 -5.32 -22.03
N ILE A 40 5.31 -6.14 -22.61
CA ILE A 40 6.44 -6.79 -21.94
C ILE A 40 7.73 -6.47 -22.68
N SER A 41 8.78 -6.12 -21.94
CA SER A 41 10.12 -5.90 -22.50
C SER A 41 11.18 -6.56 -21.63
N ARG A 42 12.41 -6.61 -22.14
CA ARG A 42 13.58 -6.92 -21.33
C ARG A 42 13.90 -5.72 -20.43
N TYR A 43 14.35 -6.01 -19.21
CA TYR A 43 14.78 -4.98 -18.27
C TYR A 43 16.04 -4.29 -18.78
N ASP A 44 15.97 -2.96 -18.84
CA ASP A 44 17.09 -2.09 -19.17
C ASP A 44 17.43 -1.24 -17.94
N GLN A 45 18.68 -1.27 -17.49
CA GLN A 45 19.07 -0.57 -16.26
C GLN A 45 19.06 0.95 -16.40
N ASP A 46 19.32 1.48 -17.60
CA ASP A 46 19.41 2.91 -17.86
C ASP A 46 18.00 3.52 -18.02
N ILE A 47 17.04 2.72 -18.50
CA ILE A 47 15.64 3.14 -18.67
C ILE A 47 14.81 2.82 -17.42
N ASP A 48 14.96 1.63 -16.84
CA ASP A 48 14.08 1.11 -15.79
C ASP A 48 14.61 1.29 -14.37
N GLY A 49 15.90 1.58 -14.22
CA GLY A 49 16.59 1.62 -12.93
C GLY A 49 15.96 2.57 -11.90
N ASP A 50 15.47 3.72 -12.37
CA ASP A 50 14.92 4.78 -11.51
C ASP A 50 13.40 4.74 -11.38
N ARG A 51 12.73 3.81 -12.07
CA ARG A 51 11.28 3.75 -12.10
C ARG A 51 10.72 3.16 -10.81
N ARG A 52 9.52 3.65 -10.42
CA ARG A 52 8.76 3.06 -9.32
C ARG A 52 8.15 1.75 -9.78
N VAL A 53 8.78 0.65 -9.40
CA VAL A 53 8.40 -0.69 -9.84
C VAL A 53 8.02 -1.59 -8.68
N VAL A 54 7.11 -2.52 -8.93
CA VAL A 54 6.87 -3.66 -8.05
C VAL A 54 7.77 -4.80 -8.50
N ARG A 55 8.68 -5.25 -7.65
CA ARG A 55 9.54 -6.41 -7.94
C ARG A 55 8.82 -7.71 -7.60
N THR A 56 8.93 -8.71 -8.48
CA THR A 56 8.30 -10.02 -8.28
C THR A 56 9.22 -11.10 -8.82
N THR A 57 9.41 -12.18 -8.08
CA THR A 57 10.24 -13.28 -8.59
C THR A 57 9.51 -13.98 -9.72
N SER A 58 10.25 -14.57 -10.65
CA SER A 58 9.65 -15.34 -11.75
C SER A 58 8.79 -16.49 -11.25
N ARG A 59 9.15 -17.10 -10.11
CA ARG A 59 8.35 -18.15 -9.45
C ARG A 59 7.02 -17.62 -8.94
N ASP A 60 7.04 -16.54 -8.15
CA ASP A 60 5.79 -15.94 -7.66
C ASP A 60 4.91 -15.51 -8.83
N PHE A 61 5.54 -14.98 -9.89
CA PHE A 61 4.84 -14.57 -11.09
C PHE A 61 4.17 -15.76 -11.79
N ASP A 62 4.88 -16.88 -11.99
CA ASP A 62 4.33 -18.12 -12.56
C ASP A 62 3.12 -18.62 -11.78
N ASP A 63 3.18 -18.60 -10.44
CA ASP A 63 2.10 -19.09 -9.59
C ASP A 63 0.82 -18.24 -9.71
N GLN A 64 0.95 -16.98 -10.11
CA GLN A 64 -0.11 -15.97 -10.05
C GLN A 64 -0.16 -15.06 -11.30
N VAL A 65 0.18 -15.61 -12.48
CA VAL A 65 0.29 -14.85 -13.74
C VAL A 65 -0.95 -14.00 -13.98
N ALA A 66 -2.14 -14.61 -13.93
CA ALA A 66 -3.40 -13.91 -14.18
C ALA A 66 -3.64 -12.75 -13.20
N LEU A 67 -3.34 -12.94 -11.92
CA LEU A 67 -3.52 -11.91 -10.89
C LEU A 67 -2.57 -10.74 -11.12
N PHE A 68 -1.28 -11.01 -11.33
CA PHE A 68 -0.29 -9.95 -11.46
C PHE A 68 -0.42 -9.19 -12.78
N THR A 69 -0.75 -9.90 -13.86
CA THR A 69 -1.07 -9.35 -15.17
C THR A 69 -2.25 -8.37 -15.07
N ARG A 70 -3.38 -8.78 -14.45
CA ARG A 70 -4.53 -7.89 -14.22
C ARG A 70 -4.18 -6.70 -13.34
N ARG A 71 -3.45 -6.90 -12.25
CA ARG A 71 -3.03 -5.78 -11.38
C ARG A 71 -2.16 -4.77 -12.11
N THR A 72 -1.26 -5.22 -12.98
CA THR A 72 -0.42 -4.30 -13.77
C THR A 72 -1.26 -3.47 -14.74
N ARG A 73 -2.20 -4.10 -15.44
CA ARG A 73 -3.16 -3.42 -16.32
C ARG A 73 -4.08 -2.45 -15.55
N ASP A 74 -4.84 -2.97 -14.59
CA ASP A 74 -5.96 -2.27 -13.95
C ASP A 74 -5.50 -1.16 -12.98
N LEU A 75 -4.35 -1.36 -12.33
CA LEU A 75 -3.82 -0.39 -11.37
C LEU A 75 -2.70 0.48 -11.97
N GLY A 76 -2.31 0.26 -13.23
CA GLY A 76 -1.21 0.96 -13.88
C GLY A 76 0.14 0.72 -13.21
N LEU A 77 0.36 -0.48 -12.66
CA LEU A 77 1.59 -0.81 -11.92
C LEU A 77 2.66 -1.40 -12.83
N VAL A 78 3.79 -0.72 -12.97
CA VAL A 78 4.98 -1.29 -13.62
C VAL A 78 5.56 -2.39 -12.73
N ARG A 79 5.79 -3.57 -13.31
CA ARG A 79 6.30 -4.73 -12.60
C ARG A 79 7.60 -5.22 -13.20
N VAL A 80 8.62 -5.33 -12.37
CA VAL A 80 9.90 -5.95 -12.75
C VAL A 80 9.90 -7.39 -12.28
N ILE A 81 10.01 -8.31 -13.23
CA ILE A 81 10.09 -9.75 -12.97
C ILE A 81 11.57 -10.11 -12.84
N THR A 82 11.93 -10.73 -11.71
CA THR A 82 13.31 -11.11 -11.39
C THR A 82 13.53 -12.60 -11.59
N VAL A 83 14.64 -12.96 -12.23
CA VAL A 83 15.09 -14.34 -12.43
C VAL A 83 16.37 -14.52 -11.64
N ARG A 84 16.39 -15.48 -10.71
CA ARG A 84 17.54 -15.72 -9.81
C ARG A 84 18.00 -14.44 -9.08
N GLY A 85 17.05 -13.62 -8.67
CA GLY A 85 17.29 -12.37 -7.94
C GLY A 85 17.74 -11.18 -8.81
N ARG A 86 17.90 -11.34 -10.13
CA ARG A 86 18.27 -10.27 -11.05
C ARG A 86 17.05 -9.80 -11.85
N PRO A 87 16.85 -8.48 -12.06
CA PRO A 87 15.77 -8.00 -12.90
C PRO A 87 15.98 -8.48 -14.34
N ARG A 88 14.92 -8.98 -14.98
CA ARG A 88 15.02 -9.57 -16.31
C ARG A 88 13.97 -9.07 -17.28
N TYR A 89 12.73 -8.92 -16.82
CA TYR A 89 11.62 -8.46 -17.66
C TYR A 89 10.86 -7.34 -16.97
N VAL A 90 10.22 -6.51 -17.78
CA VAL A 90 9.36 -5.41 -17.31
C VAL A 90 7.99 -5.53 -17.96
N LEU A 91 6.98 -5.75 -17.12
CA LEU A 91 5.57 -5.78 -17.52
C LEU A 91 4.93 -4.44 -17.19
N GLU A 92 4.23 -3.87 -18.16
CA GLU A 92 3.66 -2.53 -18.07
C GLU A 92 2.21 -2.50 -18.55
N PRO A 93 1.38 -1.57 -18.04
CA PRO A 93 0.12 -1.25 -18.67
C PRO A 93 0.34 -0.81 -20.13
N GLY A 94 -0.45 -1.36 -21.04
CA GLY A 94 -0.43 -0.95 -22.44
C GLY A 94 -1.17 0.37 -22.66
N ALA A 95 -0.94 1.01 -23.80
CA ALA A 95 -1.53 2.30 -24.13
C ALA A 95 -3.07 2.26 -24.18
N GLY A 96 -3.64 1.16 -24.70
CA GLY A 96 -5.08 0.93 -24.81
C GLY A 96 -5.74 0.35 -23.56
N ALA A 97 -5.02 0.19 -22.44
CA ALA A 97 -5.57 -0.44 -21.23
C ALA A 97 -6.78 0.31 -20.65
N LEU A 98 -6.76 1.65 -20.70
CA LEU A 98 -7.88 2.47 -20.23
C LEU A 98 -9.04 2.46 -21.21
N ASP A 99 -8.77 2.46 -22.52
CA ASP A 99 -9.81 2.40 -23.55
C ASP A 99 -10.56 1.08 -23.47
N TRP A 100 -9.82 -0.02 -23.30
CA TRP A 100 -10.38 -1.34 -23.02
C TRP A 100 -11.26 -1.35 -21.77
N ALA A 101 -10.81 -0.72 -20.68
CA ALA A 101 -11.58 -0.64 -19.44
C ALA A 101 -12.89 0.15 -19.64
N ALA A 102 -12.85 1.26 -20.38
CA ALA A 102 -14.03 2.05 -20.70
C ALA A 102 -15.03 1.24 -21.54
N ALA A 103 -14.54 0.53 -22.56
CA ALA A 103 -15.35 -0.32 -23.43
C ALA A 103 -16.04 -1.45 -22.66
N VAL A 104 -15.30 -2.17 -21.79
CA VAL A 104 -15.87 -3.25 -20.96
C VAL A 104 -16.95 -2.76 -20.00
N GLU A 105 -16.77 -1.57 -19.44
CA GLU A 105 -17.75 -0.97 -18.51
C GLU A 105 -18.93 -0.29 -19.25
N GLY A 106 -18.88 -0.20 -20.59
CA GLY A 106 -19.91 0.42 -21.40
C GLY A 106 -20.03 1.94 -21.20
N VAL A 107 -18.93 2.60 -20.84
CA VAL A 107 -18.86 4.04 -20.58
C VAL A 107 -17.87 4.73 -21.48
N THR A 108 -17.98 6.05 -21.60
CA THR A 108 -16.96 6.84 -22.29
C THR A 108 -15.69 6.95 -21.44
N MET A 109 -14.53 7.16 -22.10
CA MET A 109 -13.27 7.45 -21.41
C MET A 109 -13.40 8.61 -20.41
N ARG A 110 -14.18 9.63 -20.76
CA ARG A 110 -14.41 10.79 -19.88
C ARG A 110 -15.10 10.37 -18.58
N GLU A 111 -16.18 9.59 -18.68
CA GLU A 111 -16.92 9.09 -17.51
C GLU A 111 -16.07 8.17 -16.66
N LEU A 112 -15.24 7.31 -17.28
CA LEU A 112 -14.29 6.46 -16.56
C LEU A 112 -13.29 7.32 -15.74
N VAL A 113 -12.69 8.34 -16.37
CA VAL A 113 -11.72 9.21 -15.70
C VAL A 113 -12.36 10.01 -14.56
N GLU A 114 -13.56 10.55 -14.78
CA GLU A 114 -14.33 11.25 -13.74
C GLU A 114 -14.64 10.31 -12.56
N SER A 115 -15.10 9.09 -12.83
CA SER A 115 -15.39 8.08 -11.81
C SER A 115 -14.15 7.65 -11.01
N VAL A 116 -13.01 7.46 -11.68
CA VAL A 116 -11.73 7.13 -11.02
C VAL A 116 -11.28 8.27 -10.11
N ARG A 117 -11.44 9.53 -10.54
CA ARG A 117 -11.12 10.72 -9.74
C ARG A 117 -12.00 10.81 -8.50
N GLU A 118 -13.31 10.61 -8.64
CA GLU A 118 -14.26 10.60 -7.52
C GLU A 118 -13.92 9.49 -6.51
N GLY A 119 -13.66 8.28 -6.99
CA GLY A 119 -13.21 7.16 -6.15
C GLY A 119 -11.89 7.45 -5.42
N ALA A 120 -10.93 8.08 -6.09
CA ALA A 120 -9.66 8.49 -5.47
C ALA A 120 -9.86 9.55 -4.37
N LEU A 121 -10.76 10.50 -4.59
CA LEU A 121 -11.16 11.50 -3.61
C LEU A 121 -11.80 10.84 -2.39
N GLY A 122 -12.77 9.93 -2.60
CA GLY A 122 -13.40 9.15 -1.53
C GLY A 122 -12.38 8.42 -0.66
N ARG A 123 -11.43 7.69 -1.29
CA ARG A 123 -10.34 6.99 -0.57
C ARG A 123 -9.47 7.93 0.25
N ARG A 124 -9.15 9.12 -0.28
CA ARG A 124 -8.35 10.14 0.43
C ARG A 124 -9.09 10.65 1.66
N VAL A 125 -10.37 10.99 1.52
CA VAL A 125 -11.21 11.44 2.65
C VAL A 125 -11.27 10.35 3.73
N SER A 126 -11.57 9.09 3.37
CA SER A 126 -11.61 7.99 4.34
C SER A 126 -10.27 7.75 5.05
N ARG A 127 -9.14 8.00 4.39
CA ARG A 127 -7.81 7.90 5.02
C ARG A 127 -7.59 9.02 6.04
N LEU A 128 -7.95 10.26 5.71
CA LEU A 128 -7.85 11.41 6.62
C LEU A 128 -8.73 11.23 7.85
N VAL A 129 -9.97 10.75 7.68
CA VAL A 129 -10.88 10.45 8.79
C VAL A 129 -10.26 9.39 9.72
N ARG A 130 -9.74 8.29 9.16
CA ARG A 130 -9.05 7.25 9.95
C ARG A 130 -7.83 7.78 10.69
N GLN A 131 -7.03 8.66 10.07
CA GLN A 131 -5.89 9.30 10.72
C GLN A 131 -6.31 10.23 11.86
N ARG A 132 -7.34 11.05 11.68
CA ARG A 132 -7.92 11.89 12.75
C ARG A 132 -8.41 11.03 13.91
N ALA A 133 -9.12 9.94 13.63
CA ALA A 133 -9.62 9.03 14.66
C ALA A 133 -8.49 8.33 15.43
N ARG A 134 -7.36 8.01 14.78
CA ARG A 134 -6.17 7.49 15.46
C ARG A 134 -5.55 8.55 16.37
N ARG A 135 -5.24 9.74 15.83
CA ARG A 135 -4.68 10.85 16.62
C ARG A 135 -5.56 11.21 17.82
N GLY A 136 -6.88 11.21 17.66
CA GLY A 136 -7.81 11.47 18.76
C GLY A 136 -7.74 10.41 19.86
N ARG A 137 -7.62 9.13 19.49
CA ARG A 137 -7.39 8.04 20.46
C ARG A 137 -6.05 8.18 21.17
N ASP A 138 -4.99 8.47 20.43
CA ASP A 138 -3.65 8.65 20.99
C ASP A 138 -3.62 9.81 22.00
N LEU A 139 -4.28 10.93 21.67
CA LEU A 139 -4.43 12.09 22.57
C LEU A 139 -5.25 11.77 23.81
N ALA A 140 -6.35 11.04 23.67
CA ALA A 140 -7.17 10.61 24.80
C ALA A 140 -6.38 9.67 25.72
N GLN A 141 -5.63 8.73 25.15
CA GLN A 141 -4.79 7.81 25.90
C GLN A 141 -3.67 8.53 26.65
N ALA A 142 -2.99 9.48 26.02
CA ALA A 142 -1.98 10.33 26.67
C ALA A 142 -2.58 11.12 27.84
N ARG A 143 -3.80 11.65 27.69
CA ARG A 143 -4.48 12.39 28.76
C ARG A 143 -4.88 11.48 29.92
N ILE A 144 -5.34 10.26 29.65
CA ILE A 144 -5.64 9.27 30.68
C ILE A 144 -4.37 8.89 31.44
N GLN A 145 -3.25 8.68 30.74
CA GLN A 145 -1.98 8.35 31.35
C GLN A 145 -1.49 9.47 32.28
N ALA A 146 -1.51 10.71 31.81
CA ALA A 146 -1.12 11.87 32.63
C ALA A 146 -2.01 12.07 33.87
N LEU A 147 -3.31 11.72 33.78
CA LEU A 147 -4.20 11.75 34.94
C LEU A 147 -3.90 10.64 35.95
N ARG A 148 -3.49 9.45 35.47
CA ARG A 148 -3.07 8.33 36.34
C ARG A 148 -1.78 8.65 37.08
N GLU A 149 -0.79 9.21 36.39
CA GLU A 149 0.47 9.64 37.00
C GLU A 149 0.23 10.69 38.08
N ARG A 150 -0.61 11.70 37.80
CA ARG A 150 -1.00 12.69 38.81
C ARG A 150 -1.74 12.10 40.01
N LEU A 151 -2.55 11.06 39.80
CA LEU A 151 -3.24 10.38 40.88
C LEU A 151 -2.24 9.62 41.76
N GLU A 152 -1.29 8.91 41.14
CA GLU A 152 -0.23 8.18 41.84
C GLU A 152 0.67 9.12 42.64
N ASP A 153 1.08 10.26 42.06
CA ASP A 153 1.84 11.30 42.76
C ASP A 153 1.08 11.85 43.97
N ALA A 154 -0.23 12.14 43.82
CA ALA A 154 -1.07 12.63 44.90
C ALA A 154 -1.28 11.57 46.01
N GLU A 155 -1.45 10.30 45.64
CA GLU A 155 -1.55 9.20 46.61
C GLU A 155 -0.25 9.06 47.41
N ALA A 156 0.92 9.14 46.77
CA ALA A 156 2.21 9.13 47.44
C ALA A 156 2.38 10.30 48.42
N GLU A 157 2.00 11.52 48.01
CA GLU A 157 2.04 12.71 48.87
C GLU A 157 1.12 12.55 50.09
N THR A 158 -0.09 12.04 49.90
CA THR A 158 -1.00 11.81 51.04
C THR A 158 -0.49 10.77 52.03
N GLU A 159 0.18 9.72 51.56
CA GLU A 159 0.76 8.70 52.44
C GLU A 159 1.97 9.26 53.20
N GLN A 160 2.77 10.11 52.56
CA GLN A 160 3.87 10.81 53.23
C GLN A 160 3.36 11.74 54.34
N LEU A 161 2.33 12.56 54.05
CA LEU A 161 1.70 13.42 55.05
C LEU A 161 1.12 12.62 56.24
N ARG A 162 0.53 11.44 55.99
CA ARG A 162 0.07 10.55 57.07
C ARG A 162 1.21 10.04 57.93
N LEU A 163 2.35 9.68 57.33
CA LEU A 163 3.54 9.24 58.06
C LEU A 163 4.11 10.37 58.92
N GLU A 164 4.18 11.59 58.38
CA GLU A 164 4.63 12.79 59.10
C GLU A 164 3.71 13.10 60.29
N LEU A 165 2.38 13.08 60.09
CA LEU A 165 1.41 13.26 61.17
C LEU A 165 1.57 12.23 62.29
N ARG A 166 1.67 10.93 61.95
CA ARG A 166 1.92 9.87 62.94
C ARG A 166 3.22 10.08 63.71
N THR A 167 4.24 10.63 63.05
CA THR A 167 5.54 10.88 63.67
C THR A 167 5.48 12.07 64.62
N MET A 168 4.82 13.17 64.20
CA MET A 168 4.57 14.33 65.05
C MET A 168 3.72 13.98 66.27
N GLU A 169 2.65 13.20 66.10
CA GLU A 169 1.80 12.74 67.20
C GLU A 169 2.62 11.98 68.24
N ARG A 170 3.48 11.04 67.83
CA ARG A 170 4.38 10.32 68.76
C ARG A 170 5.35 11.26 69.49
N HIS A 171 5.86 12.29 68.82
CA HIS A 171 6.78 13.25 69.43
C HIS A 171 6.07 14.09 70.51
N LEU A 172 4.87 14.59 70.19
CA LEU A 172 4.03 15.35 71.12
C LEU A 172 3.59 14.51 72.32
N THR A 173 3.30 13.22 72.15
CA THR A 173 2.98 12.33 73.27
C THR A 173 4.17 12.15 74.20
N ARG A 174 5.39 11.97 73.65
CA ARG A 174 6.62 11.86 74.44
C ARG A 174 6.98 13.14 75.19
N GLU A 175 6.74 14.30 74.60
CA GLU A 175 6.96 15.60 75.24
C GLU A 175 5.94 15.90 76.36
N ARG A 176 4.79 15.25 76.36
CA ARG A 176 3.79 15.36 77.44
C ARG A 176 4.01 14.38 78.60
N GLU A 177 4.82 13.34 78.38
CA GLU A 177 5.14 12.32 79.40
C GLU A 177 6.45 12.63 80.17
N ASN A 178 7.22 13.63 79.73
CA ASN A 178 8.35 14.23 80.44
C ASN A 178 7.94 15.54 81.12
#